data_AF-A0A087UDD4-F1
#
_entry.id   AF-A0A087UDD4-F1
#
_cell.length_a   1.000
_cell.length_b   1.000
_cell.length_c   1.000
_cell.angle_alpha   90.00
_cell.angle_beta   90.00
_cell.angle_gamma   90.00
#
_symmetry.space_group_name_H-M   'P 1'
#
loop_
_entity.id
_entity.type
_entity.pdbx_description
1 polymer ?
#
loop_
_entity_poly.entity_id
_entity_poly.type
_entity_poly.pdbx_seq_one_letter_code
_entity_poly.pdbx_strand_id
1 'polypeptide(L)'
;MYLGAATIALISKRFSETYVKEFFENSTEAFISHEKYLQKTLPLNNPLLKSISGIDPTARGHHSPLLKLKRLPELIQNVLTQEDKISYNLEVHKYQIDEKIMRLDEWWAKVFADGSYPALSKMVKAILSCFHGPQVESAFSSMSSVLDKECGRMSIDTLSAIQTVKYKFLSCNKSALEFFKRDDHLHSP
;
A
#
# COMPACT_ATOMS: atom_id res chain seq x y z
N MET A 1 -18.86 -2.32 17.92
CA MET A 1 -19.31 -2.68 16.56
C MET A 1 -20.51 -1.81 16.18
N TYR A 2 -20.47 -1.08 15.07
CA TYR A 2 -21.63 -0.31 14.59
C TYR A 2 -22.36 -1.14 13.52
N LEU A 3 -23.51 -1.71 13.88
CA LEU A 3 -24.45 -2.25 12.91
C LEU A 3 -25.50 -1.18 12.60
N GLY A 4 -25.81 -1.00 11.32
CA GLY A 4 -26.87 -0.10 10.90
C GLY A 4 -28.23 -0.50 11.50
N ALA A 5 -29.08 0.49 11.76
CA ALA A 5 -30.39 0.29 12.41
C ALA A 5 -31.27 -0.78 11.73
N ALA A 6 -31.17 -0.91 10.40
CA ALA A 6 -31.88 -1.93 9.64
C ALA A 6 -31.44 -3.36 9.99
N THR A 7 -30.14 -3.57 10.20
CA THR A 7 -29.57 -4.88 10.54
C THR A 7 -29.94 -5.28 11.96
N ILE A 8 -29.93 -4.32 12.90
CA ILE A 8 -30.37 -4.55 14.28
C ILE A 8 -31.85 -4.95 14.33
N ALA A 9 -32.71 -4.23 13.58
CA ALA A 9 -34.14 -4.54 13.51
C ALA A 9 -34.43 -5.93 12.92
N LEU A 10 -33.66 -6.37 11.92
CA LEU A 10 -33.80 -7.69 11.31
C LEU A 10 -33.40 -8.83 12.26
N ILE A 11 -32.33 -8.64 13.04
CA ILE A 11 -31.83 -9.63 13.98
C ILE A 11 -32.80 -9.79 15.15
N SER A 12 -33.27 -8.68 15.74
CA SER A 12 -34.23 -8.69 16.85
C SER A 12 -35.62 -9.22 16.47
N LYS A 13 -36.00 -9.17 15.19
CA LYS A 13 -37.28 -9.70 14.69
C LYS A 13 -37.26 -11.21 14.48
N ARG A 14 -36.09 -11.83 14.29
CA ARG A 14 -35.95 -13.26 13.93
C ARG A 14 -35.41 -14.15 15.05
N PHE A 15 -34.73 -13.58 16.05
CA PHE A 15 -34.07 -14.34 17.10
C PHE A 15 -34.49 -13.86 18.48
N SER A 16 -34.42 -14.74 19.49
CA SER A 16 -34.75 -14.37 20.87
C SER A 16 -33.73 -13.39 21.43
N GLU A 17 -34.16 -12.52 22.34
CA GLU A 17 -33.31 -11.47 22.94
C GLU A 17 -32.02 -12.04 23.55
N THR A 18 -32.07 -13.24 24.12
CA THR A 18 -30.89 -13.93 24.67
C THR A 18 -29.86 -14.27 23.60
N TYR A 19 -30.30 -14.80 22.45
CA TYR A 19 -29.42 -15.12 21.32
C TYR A 19 -28.85 -13.87 20.66
N VAL A 20 -29.66 -12.81 20.56
CA VAL A 20 -29.19 -11.51 20.05
C VAL A 20 -28.09 -10.96 20.95
N LYS A 21 -28.29 -11.01 22.27
CA LYS A 21 -27.30 -10.55 23.25
C LYS A 21 -26.00 -11.37 23.17
N GLU A 22 -26.10 -12.69 23.14
CA GLU A 22 -24.95 -13.59 23.01
C GLU A 22 -24.16 -13.36 21.70
N PHE A 23 -24.87 -13.13 20.59
CA PHE A 23 -24.24 -12.78 19.31
C PHE A 23 -23.43 -11.48 19.40
N PHE A 24 -23.98 -10.44 20.04
CA PHE A 24 -23.29 -9.18 20.23
C PHE A 24 -22.08 -9.31 21.17
N GLU A 25 -22.19 -10.09 22.23
CA GLU A 25 -21.09 -10.38 23.17
C GLU A 25 -19.94 -11.11 22.44
N ASN A 26 -20.25 -12.22 21.75
CA ASN A 26 -19.26 -12.99 20.99
C ASN A 26 -18.63 -12.18 19.84
N SER A 27 -19.43 -11.38 19.14
CA SER A 27 -18.91 -10.49 18.09
C SER A 27 -17.98 -9.43 18.68
N THR A 28 -18.36 -8.82 19.80
CA THR A 28 -17.53 -7.82 20.47
C THR A 28 -16.22 -8.43 20.96
N GLU A 29 -16.26 -9.63 21.54
CA GLU A 29 -15.06 -10.37 21.94
C GLU A 29 -14.15 -10.70 20.75
N ALA A 30 -14.72 -11.14 19.63
CA ALA A 30 -13.97 -11.39 18.39
C ALA A 30 -13.30 -10.11 17.85
N PHE A 31 -14.00 -8.98 17.86
CA PHE A 31 -13.44 -7.68 17.47
C PHE A 31 -12.32 -7.24 18.40
N ILE A 32 -12.49 -7.36 19.72
CA ILE A 32 -11.46 -7.01 20.71
C ILE A 32 -10.24 -7.93 20.57
N SER A 33 -10.45 -9.23 20.35
CA SER A 33 -9.39 -10.21 20.13
C SER A 33 -8.61 -9.89 18.86
N HIS A 34 -9.32 -9.56 17.77
CA HIS A 34 -8.72 -9.13 16.52
C HIS A 34 -7.95 -7.81 16.67
N GLU A 35 -8.50 -6.84 17.41
CA GLU A 35 -7.82 -5.57 17.70
C GLU A 35 -6.54 -5.80 18.51
N LYS A 36 -6.57 -6.64 19.55
CA LYS A 36 -5.38 -7.01 20.35
C LYS A 36 -4.33 -7.72 19.49
N TYR A 37 -4.77 -8.62 18.62
CA TYR A 37 -3.90 -9.27 17.64
C TYR A 37 -3.26 -8.23 16.73
N LEU A 38 -4.06 -7.36 16.11
CA LEU A 38 -3.59 -6.28 15.26
C LEU A 38 -2.64 -5.34 16.01
N GLN A 39 -2.92 -4.92 17.24
CA GLN A 39 -1.99 -4.09 18.02
C GLN A 39 -0.66 -4.80 18.30
N LYS A 40 -0.67 -6.13 18.47
CA LYS A 40 0.54 -6.95 18.67
C LYS A 40 1.32 -7.18 17.37
N THR A 41 0.63 -7.40 16.26
CA THR A 41 1.24 -7.76 14.96
C THR A 41 1.47 -6.59 14.03
N LEU A 42 0.71 -5.49 14.17
CA LEU A 42 0.92 -4.28 13.39
C LEU A 42 2.24 -3.67 13.84
N PRO A 43 3.16 -3.44 12.90
CA PRO A 43 4.45 -2.89 13.23
C PRO A 43 4.33 -1.36 13.36
N LEU A 44 3.35 -0.83 14.12
CA LEU A 44 3.16 0.62 14.34
C LEU A 44 4.40 1.27 14.99
N ASN A 45 5.16 0.48 15.76
CA ASN A 45 6.42 0.89 16.34
C ASN A 45 7.62 0.74 15.40
N ASN A 46 7.43 0.29 14.17
CA ASN A 46 8.51 0.09 13.22
C ASN A 46 9.20 1.42 12.90
N PRO A 47 10.53 1.50 13.09
CA PRO A 47 11.31 2.69 12.79
C PRO A 47 11.12 3.19 11.35
N LEU A 48 10.99 2.28 10.37
CA LEU A 48 10.79 2.60 8.96
C LEU A 48 9.43 3.26 8.71
N LEU A 49 8.33 2.71 9.25
CA LEU A 49 7.00 3.32 9.10
C LEU A 49 6.93 4.69 9.78
N LYS A 50 7.56 4.84 10.95
CA LYS A 50 7.68 6.13 11.64
C LYS A 50 8.49 7.15 10.85
N SER A 51 9.54 6.71 10.16
CA SER A 51 10.35 7.58 9.30
C SER A 51 9.63 7.99 8.01
N ILE A 52 8.89 7.06 7.39
CA ILE A 52 8.07 7.32 6.19
C ILE A 52 6.99 8.35 6.48
N SER A 53 6.47 8.43 7.71
CA SER A 53 5.50 9.46 8.10
C SER A 53 6.01 10.90 7.91
N GLY A 54 7.32 11.12 7.78
CA GLY A 54 7.89 12.45 7.51
C GLY A 54 7.70 12.92 6.06
N ILE A 55 7.30 12.03 5.16
CA ILE A 55 7.02 12.30 3.74
C ILE A 55 5.69 13.03 3.55
N ASP A 56 4.86 13.10 4.60
CA ASP A 56 3.59 13.81 4.56
C ASP A 56 3.79 15.34 4.52
N PRO A 57 3.27 16.05 3.49
CA PRO A 57 3.26 17.50 3.45
C PRO A 57 2.63 18.15 4.68
N THR A 58 1.60 17.53 5.27
CA THR A 58 0.92 18.10 6.44
C THR A 58 1.76 18.01 7.71
N ALA A 59 2.79 17.16 7.73
CA ALA A 59 3.69 17.01 8.86
C ALA A 59 4.85 18.03 8.85
N ARG A 60 4.98 18.88 7.82
CA ARG A 60 6.08 19.86 7.69
C ARG A 60 6.10 20.92 8.81
N GLY A 61 7.16 21.72 8.85
CA GLY A 61 7.34 22.79 9.85
C GLY A 61 7.80 22.33 11.24
N HIS A 62 7.79 21.03 11.55
CA HIS A 62 8.24 20.51 12.84
C HIS A 62 9.64 19.87 12.79
N HIS A 63 10.40 19.93 13.90
CA HIS A 63 11.73 19.32 13.96
C HIS A 63 11.72 17.78 13.84
N SER A 64 10.65 17.14 14.32
CA SER A 64 10.49 15.67 14.31
C SER A 64 10.46 15.04 12.90
N PRO A 65 9.64 15.52 11.94
CA PRO A 65 9.64 15.05 10.54
C PRO A 65 10.99 15.20 9.84
N LEU A 66 11.74 16.27 10.11
CA LEU A 66 13.08 16.45 9.55
C LEU A 66 14.03 15.32 9.98
N LEU A 67 14.05 14.99 11.27
CA LEU A 67 14.86 13.90 11.81
C LEU A 67 14.43 12.55 11.22
N LYS A 68 13.12 12.33 11.07
CA LYS A 68 12.55 11.14 10.45
C LYS A 68 13.03 10.95 9.00
N LEU A 69 13.01 12.01 8.20
CA LEU A 69 13.47 12.02 6.81
C LEU A 69 15.00 11.81 6.72
N LYS A 70 15.79 12.42 7.61
CA LYS A 70 17.24 12.19 7.66
C LYS A 70 17.62 10.75 7.98
N ARG A 71 16.75 10.02 8.68
CA ARG A 71 16.96 8.62 9.05
C ARG A 71 16.60 7.64 7.92
N LEU A 72 15.86 8.07 6.89
CA LEU A 72 15.43 7.20 5.80
C LEU A 72 16.58 6.55 5.01
N PRO A 73 17.66 7.26 4.63
CA PRO A 73 18.78 6.65 3.92
C PRO A 73 19.53 5.56 4.71
N GLU A 74 19.45 5.58 6.04
CA GLU A 74 20.04 4.55 6.90
C GLU A 74 19.18 3.28 6.92
N LEU A 75 17.86 3.47 6.91
CA LEU A 75 16.86 2.39 6.95
C LEU A 75 16.62 1.75 5.58
N ILE A 76 16.73 2.53 4.51
CA ILE A 76 16.52 2.11 3.13
C ILE A 76 17.81 2.31 2.36
N GLN A 77 18.66 1.28 2.43
CA GLN A 77 19.97 1.29 1.82
C GLN A 77 19.88 1.03 0.30
N ASN A 78 20.93 1.38 -0.44
CA ASN A 78 21.08 1.16 -1.89
C ASN A 78 20.16 1.99 -2.82
N VAL A 79 19.42 2.96 -2.30
CA VAL A 79 18.59 3.84 -3.13
C VAL A 79 19.34 5.09 -3.61
N LEU A 80 20.25 5.62 -2.78
CA LEU A 80 20.98 6.85 -3.03
C LEU A 80 22.48 6.57 -3.22
N THR A 81 23.07 7.15 -4.26
CA THR A 81 24.53 7.21 -4.42
C THR A 81 25.15 8.14 -3.36
N GLN A 82 26.49 8.13 -3.23
CA GLN A 82 27.17 9.03 -2.28
C GLN A 82 26.94 10.51 -2.61
N GLU A 83 26.88 10.85 -3.90
CA GLU A 83 26.56 12.20 -4.37
C GLU A 83 25.09 12.54 -4.07
N ASP A 84 24.17 11.61 -4.30
CA ASP A 84 22.74 11.78 -4.00
C ASP A 84 22.49 12.01 -2.50
N LYS A 85 23.31 11.46 -1.59
CA LYS A 85 23.16 11.66 -0.14
C LYS A 85 23.43 13.11 0.29
N ILE A 86 24.34 13.81 -0.37
CA ILE A 86 24.63 15.22 -0.09
C ILE A 86 23.43 16.06 -0.55
N SER A 87 22.97 15.82 -1.78
CA SER A 87 21.78 16.48 -2.34
C SER A 87 20.53 16.19 -1.51
N TYR A 88 20.35 14.94 -1.06
CA TYR A 88 19.23 14.51 -0.23
C TYR A 88 19.14 15.31 1.08
N ASN A 89 20.27 15.52 1.77
CA ASN A 89 20.26 16.30 3.01
C ASN A 89 19.80 17.73 2.78
N LEU A 90 20.26 18.38 1.70
CA LEU A 90 19.85 19.74 1.34
C LEU A 90 18.37 19.80 0.93
N GLU A 91 17.91 18.82 0.15
CA GLU A 91 16.53 18.72 -0.31
C GLU A 91 15.55 18.49 0.84
N VAL A 92 15.91 17.65 1.82
CA VAL A 92 15.09 17.40 3.02
C VAL A 92 14.89 18.68 3.83
N HIS A 93 15.91 19.52 3.94
CA HIS A 93 15.78 20.84 4.58
C HIS A 93 14.86 21.78 3.80
N LYS A 94 14.99 21.84 2.48
CA LYS A 94 14.13 22.67 1.62
C LYS A 94 12.67 22.20 1.66
N TYR A 95 12.45 20.89 1.55
CA TYR A 95 11.15 20.25 1.68
C TYR A 95 10.45 20.62 2.99
N GLN A 96 11.20 20.69 4.09
CA GLN A 96 10.62 20.99 5.41
C GLN A 96 10.16 22.45 5.56
N ILE A 97 10.74 23.36 4.78
CA ILE A 97 10.42 24.80 4.78
C ILE A 97 9.29 25.11 3.79
N ASP A 98 8.95 24.19 2.88
CA ASP A 98 7.92 24.40 1.87
C ASP A 98 6.51 24.47 2.50
N GLU A 99 5.93 25.66 2.51
CA GLU A 99 4.66 26.00 3.17
C GLU A 99 3.42 25.46 2.43
N LYS A 100 3.57 24.88 1.23
CA LYS A 100 2.44 24.34 0.49
C LYS A 100 1.96 23.03 1.10
N ILE A 101 0.87 23.10 1.85
CA ILE A 101 0.17 21.96 2.39
C ILE A 101 -0.88 21.50 1.37
N MET A 102 -0.80 20.24 0.97
CA MET A 102 -1.70 19.59 0.01
C MET A 102 -1.83 18.12 0.37
N ARG A 103 -2.85 17.43 -0.17
CA ARG A 103 -3.00 15.98 -0.02
C ARG A 103 -1.75 15.27 -0.54
N LEU A 104 -1.32 14.23 0.17
CA LEU A 104 -0.05 13.52 -0.05
C LEU A 104 0.16 13.13 -1.52
N ASP A 105 -0.86 12.54 -2.13
CA ASP A 105 -0.87 12.05 -3.50
C ASP A 105 -0.78 13.18 -4.53
N GLU A 106 -1.57 14.25 -4.37
CA GLU A 106 -1.54 15.41 -5.25
C GLU A 106 -0.20 16.15 -5.18
N TRP A 107 0.39 16.22 -3.98
CA TRP A 107 1.70 16.84 -3.80
C TRP A 107 2.82 16.05 -4.48
N TRP A 108 2.93 14.76 -4.16
CA TRP A 108 3.99 13.93 -4.74
C TRP A 108 3.84 13.76 -6.25
N ALA A 109 2.61 13.74 -6.78
CA ALA A 109 2.36 13.79 -8.22
C ALA A 109 2.95 15.05 -8.87
N LYS A 110 2.75 16.24 -8.26
CA LYS A 110 3.34 17.50 -8.74
C LYS A 110 4.86 17.50 -8.63
N VAL A 111 5.41 17.08 -7.48
CA VAL A 111 6.87 17.00 -7.28
C VAL A 111 7.52 16.08 -8.31
N PHE A 112 6.88 14.96 -8.64
CA PHE A 112 7.37 14.05 -9.68
C PHE A 112 7.26 14.61 -11.10
N ALA A 113 6.25 15.41 -11.39
CA ALA A 113 6.07 16.07 -12.69
C ALA A 113 7.04 17.24 -12.88
N ASP A 114 7.21 18.07 -11.84
CA ASP A 114 8.05 19.26 -11.86
C ASP A 114 9.55 18.91 -11.74
N GLY A 115 9.89 17.66 -11.40
CA GLY A 115 11.28 17.24 -11.17
C GLY A 115 11.91 17.87 -9.93
N SER A 116 11.09 18.40 -9.02
CA SER A 116 11.56 19.01 -7.77
C SER A 116 12.09 17.93 -6.81
N TYR A 117 13.15 18.25 -6.08
CA TYR A 117 13.79 17.36 -5.10
C TYR A 117 14.14 15.97 -5.68
N PRO A 118 15.10 15.87 -6.62
CA PRO A 118 15.42 14.62 -7.30
C PRO A 118 15.90 13.49 -6.37
N ALA A 119 16.71 13.78 -5.37
CA ALA A 119 17.21 12.76 -4.44
C ALA A 119 16.12 12.29 -3.46
N LEU A 120 15.31 13.21 -2.95
CA LEU A 120 14.16 12.88 -2.10
C LEU A 120 13.11 12.08 -2.90
N SER A 121 12.83 12.48 -4.13
CA SER A 121 11.90 11.79 -5.02
C SER A 121 12.34 10.36 -5.35
N LYS A 122 13.63 10.09 -5.52
CA LYS A 122 14.16 8.73 -5.66
C LYS A 122 13.83 7.87 -4.43
N MET A 123 14.02 8.42 -3.23
CA MET A 123 13.68 7.75 -1.97
C MET A 123 12.19 7.46 -1.85
N VAL A 124 11.33 8.44 -2.16
CA VAL A 124 9.87 8.24 -2.11
C VAL A 124 9.41 7.21 -3.14
N LYS A 125 9.95 7.23 -4.36
CA LYS A 125 9.65 6.22 -5.39
C LYS A 125 10.08 4.82 -4.95
N ALA A 126 11.25 4.68 -4.31
CA ALA A 126 11.70 3.40 -3.76
C ALA A 126 10.76 2.88 -2.66
N ILE A 127 10.36 3.75 -1.72
CA ILE A 127 9.40 3.40 -0.66
C ILE A 127 8.07 2.94 -1.28
N LEU A 128 7.55 3.71 -2.22
CA LEU A 128 6.31 3.37 -2.91
C LEU A 128 6.46 2.05 -3.65
N SER A 129 7.57 1.79 -4.35
CA SER A 129 7.78 0.54 -5.10
C SER A 129 7.64 -0.73 -4.25
N CYS A 130 8.02 -0.68 -2.96
CA CYS A 130 7.83 -1.79 -2.03
C CYS A 130 6.35 -2.10 -1.75
N PHE A 131 5.47 -1.09 -1.81
CA PHE A 131 4.04 -1.22 -1.55
C PHE A 131 3.21 -1.51 -2.82
N HIS A 132 3.79 -1.41 -4.02
CA HIS A 132 3.11 -1.73 -5.28
C HIS A 132 3.12 -3.24 -5.62
N GLY A 133 3.16 -4.08 -4.59
CA GLY A 133 2.83 -5.49 -4.73
C GLY A 133 1.41 -5.68 -5.29
N PRO A 134 1.14 -6.85 -5.89
CA PRO A 134 -0.09 -7.13 -6.65
C PRO A 134 -1.33 -6.64 -5.89
N GLN A 135 -2.18 -5.77 -6.49
CA GLN A 135 -3.41 -5.22 -5.88
C GLN A 135 -4.10 -6.25 -4.98
N VAL A 136 -3.79 -6.15 -3.70
CA VAL A 136 -3.91 -7.28 -2.77
C VAL A 136 -5.38 -7.62 -2.55
N GLU A 137 -6.24 -6.61 -2.54
CA GLU A 137 -7.69 -6.75 -2.36
C GLU A 137 -8.40 -7.40 -3.57
N SER A 138 -8.02 -7.04 -4.81
CA SER A 138 -8.57 -7.67 -6.02
C SER A 138 -8.10 -9.13 -6.16
N ALA A 139 -6.84 -9.40 -5.80
CA ALA A 139 -6.27 -10.73 -5.80
C ALA A 139 -6.96 -11.65 -4.80
N PHE A 140 -7.29 -11.18 -3.58
CA PHE A 140 -8.02 -11.99 -2.58
C PHE A 140 -9.46 -12.29 -2.98
N SER A 141 -10.19 -11.32 -3.54
CA SER A 141 -11.58 -11.54 -4.00
C SER A 141 -11.63 -12.51 -5.19
N SER A 142 -10.67 -12.39 -6.13
CA SER A 142 -10.53 -13.32 -7.26
C SER A 142 -9.99 -14.69 -6.85
N MET A 143 -9.19 -14.76 -5.78
CA MET A 143 -8.62 -15.99 -5.24
C MET A 143 -9.68 -16.77 -4.45
N SER A 144 -10.57 -16.09 -3.72
CA SER A 144 -11.68 -16.74 -3.02
C SER A 144 -12.61 -17.47 -3.98
N SER A 145 -12.91 -16.92 -5.16
CA SER A 145 -13.77 -17.58 -6.15
C SER A 145 -13.11 -18.76 -6.88
N VAL A 146 -11.77 -18.79 -6.95
CA VAL A 146 -10.98 -19.86 -7.58
C VAL A 146 -10.59 -20.96 -6.58
N LEU A 147 -10.48 -20.63 -5.29
CA LEU A 147 -10.21 -21.59 -4.22
C LEU A 147 -11.49 -22.20 -3.62
N ASP A 148 -12.67 -21.65 -3.94
CA ASP A 148 -13.93 -22.18 -3.42
C ASP A 148 -14.19 -23.60 -3.92
N LYS A 149 -14.69 -24.46 -3.04
CA LYS A 149 -14.73 -25.93 -3.25
C LYS A 149 -15.60 -26.38 -4.43
N GLU A 150 -16.43 -25.48 -4.99
CA GLU A 150 -17.42 -25.82 -6.02
C GLU A 150 -16.99 -25.51 -7.46
N CYS A 151 -15.95 -24.71 -7.71
CA CYS A 151 -15.59 -24.33 -9.09
C CYS A 151 -14.07 -24.27 -9.31
N GLY A 152 -13.52 -25.32 -9.93
CA GLY A 152 -12.19 -25.30 -10.55
C GLY A 152 -11.01 -25.25 -9.58
N ARG A 153 -10.66 -26.39 -8.95
CA ARG A 153 -9.40 -26.59 -8.21
C ARG A 153 -8.18 -26.22 -9.06
N MET A 154 -7.71 -24.99 -8.94
CA MET A 154 -6.40 -24.59 -9.46
C MET A 154 -5.39 -24.62 -8.31
N SER A 155 -4.19 -25.17 -8.58
CA SER A 155 -3.12 -25.17 -7.59
C SER A 155 -2.67 -23.73 -7.30
N ILE A 156 -2.20 -23.49 -6.07
CA ILE A 156 -1.69 -22.18 -5.63
C ILE A 156 -0.52 -21.74 -6.54
N ASP A 157 0.31 -22.68 -6.99
CA ASP A 157 1.45 -22.42 -7.87
C ASP A 157 0.99 -21.93 -9.25
N THR A 158 -0.03 -22.58 -9.84
CA THR A 158 -0.61 -22.15 -11.12
C THR A 158 -1.28 -20.78 -11.01
N LEU A 159 -1.97 -20.52 -9.90
CA LEU A 159 -2.59 -19.23 -9.64
C LEU A 159 -1.54 -18.12 -9.49
N SER A 160 -0.46 -18.38 -8.75
CA SER A 160 0.66 -17.46 -8.58
C SER A 160 1.29 -17.11 -9.92
N ALA A 161 1.55 -18.11 -10.77
CA ALA A 161 2.07 -17.89 -12.12
C ALA A 161 1.16 -17.01 -12.98
N ILE A 162 -0.16 -17.27 -12.98
CA ILE A 162 -1.14 -16.46 -13.73
C ILE A 162 -1.17 -15.03 -13.21
N GLN A 163 -1.14 -14.82 -11.89
CA GLN A 163 -1.10 -13.50 -11.31
C GLN A 163 0.17 -12.76 -11.74
N THR A 164 1.34 -13.37 -11.61
CA THR A 164 2.61 -12.76 -12.06
C THR A 164 2.56 -12.33 -13.53
N VAL A 165 2.02 -13.17 -14.41
CA VAL A 165 1.86 -12.84 -15.83
C VAL A 165 0.87 -11.69 -16.05
N LYS A 166 -0.29 -11.72 -15.37
CA LYS A 166 -1.31 -10.67 -15.43
C LYS A 166 -0.76 -9.32 -14.97
N TYR A 167 -0.01 -9.30 -13.86
CA TYR A 167 0.62 -8.08 -13.35
C TYR A 167 1.69 -7.55 -14.30
N LYS A 168 2.47 -8.44 -14.92
CA LYS A 168 3.45 -8.03 -15.93
C LYS A 168 2.77 -7.32 -17.10
N PHE A 169 1.65 -7.84 -17.61
CA PHE A 169 0.88 -7.16 -18.67
C PHE A 169 0.31 -5.82 -18.24
N LEU A 170 -0.27 -5.73 -17.03
CA LEU A 170 -0.79 -4.48 -16.48
C LEU A 170 0.32 -3.43 -16.31
N SER A 171 1.48 -3.84 -15.80
CA SER A 171 2.63 -2.95 -15.59
C SER A 171 3.22 -2.41 -16.90
N CYS A 172 3.15 -3.20 -17.98
CA CYS A 172 3.62 -2.80 -19.30
C CYS A 172 2.56 -2.06 -20.12
N ASN A 173 1.31 -1.98 -19.64
CA ASN A 173 0.15 -1.47 -20.37
C ASN A 173 0.02 -2.05 -21.80
N LYS A 174 0.42 -3.31 -21.97
CA LYS A 174 0.40 -4.05 -23.25
C LYS A 174 -0.54 -5.23 -23.11
N SER A 175 -1.33 -5.49 -24.16
CA SER A 175 -2.15 -6.70 -24.18
C SER A 175 -1.27 -7.94 -24.33
N ALA A 176 -1.76 -9.10 -23.86
CA ALA A 176 -1.04 -10.37 -24.02
C ALA A 176 -0.70 -10.67 -25.49
N LEU A 177 -1.54 -10.24 -26.43
CA LEU A 177 -1.31 -10.37 -27.87
C LEU A 177 -0.15 -9.51 -28.38
N GLU A 178 0.04 -8.32 -27.81
CA GLU A 178 1.17 -7.45 -28.16
C GLU A 178 2.47 -7.89 -27.51
N PHE A 179 2.40 -8.52 -26.33
CA PHE A 179 3.58 -9.04 -25.64
C PHE A 179 4.11 -10.33 -26.28
N PHE A 180 3.24 -11.16 -26.86
CA PHE A 180 3.61 -12.41 -27.54
C PHE A 180 3.66 -12.30 -29.07
N LYS A 181 3.44 -11.11 -29.63
CA LYS A 181 3.75 -10.87 -31.05
C LYS A 181 5.25 -11.12 -31.25
N ARG A 182 5.58 -12.09 -32.10
CA ARG A 182 6.94 -12.23 -32.62
C ARG A 182 7.23 -10.97 -33.43
N ASP A 183 8.34 -10.30 -33.17
CA ASP A 183 8.85 -9.28 -34.08
C ASP A 183 9.13 -9.97 -35.42
N ASP A 184 8.38 -9.59 -36.46
CA ASP A 184 8.70 -9.96 -37.83
C ASP A 184 9.99 -9.25 -38.21
N HIS A 185 11.13 -9.93 -38.01
CA HIS A 185 12.47 -9.45 -38.35
C HIS A 185 12.69 -9.16 -39.85
N LEU A 186 11.65 -9.28 -40.67
CA LEU A 186 11.72 -9.06 -42.12
C LEU A 186 11.37 -7.63 -42.54
N HIS A 187 10.68 -6.83 -41.71
CA HIS A 187 10.22 -5.48 -42.09
C HIS A 187 10.52 -4.43 -41.00
N SER A 188 11.77 -4.31 -40.55
CA SER A 188 12.25 -3.08 -39.93
C SER A 188 12.98 -2.22 -40.97
N PRO A 189 12.71 -0.90 -41.06
CA PRO A 189 13.44 0.01 -41.94
C PRO A 189 14.91 0.20 -41.53
#